data_AF-A0A2D5E941-F1
#
_entry.id   AF-A0A2D5E941-F1
#
_cell.length_a   1.000
_cell.length_b   1.000
_cell.length_c   1.000
_cell.angle_alpha   90.00
_cell.angle_beta   90.00
_cell.angle_gamma   90.00
#
_symmetry.space_group_name_H-M   'P 1'
#
loop_
_entity.id
_entity.type
_entity.pdbx_description
1 polymer ?
#
loop_
_entity_poly.entity_id
_entity_poly.type
_entity_poly.pdbx_seq_one_letter_code
_entity_poly.pdbx_strand_id
1 'polypeptide(L)'
;MNLSANLLSTVYLFVAAIGMIVAILGYRGENRGRARWCPRCDQDLSGTEARICSACGFSSPEEVDFQSPQRRWWIIITGLSVVSVASTLAVGWDPGRASRLFTPVWTPIEIRDLPIGWRVERSSSDDFEGTGFRERVRILHEKKVHFDWQGWSADLGFLDSRTARRVGLGTDLDRNGVPDLVIRMTEIAGTRSWVLFSLAGRDGVPRLQPAAVLTDGGFSDVDGDGHFEFVAEDSALRNQWSEPGRISVPSMVFSPASGGWRFDEMLSRGRPLRFDLTEDPLEPLTKARAQWAENRKPFVSSLFGAAFQLASRGRFVEADRLLGAAWPGDTDPNDVADFTTFFEASGNKRARSYVANAEARRRIFEDMLAASRFSDELATLRSTSPLED
;
A
#
# COMPACT_ATOMS: atom_id res chain seq x y z
N MET A 1 24.10 32.11 26.72
CA MET A 1 23.33 31.20 27.61
C MET A 1 22.15 30.69 26.82
N ASN A 2 22.18 29.43 26.38
CA ASN A 2 21.05 28.81 25.68
C ASN A 2 20.04 28.36 26.73
N LEU A 3 18.89 29.03 26.80
CA LEU A 3 17.77 28.59 27.63
C LEU A 3 17.27 27.26 27.02
N SER A 4 17.05 26.24 27.86
CA SER A 4 16.54 24.94 27.40
C SER A 4 15.16 25.12 26.75
N ALA A 5 14.85 24.33 25.71
CA ALA A 5 13.59 24.43 24.97
C ALA A 5 12.35 24.37 25.89
N ASN A 6 12.43 23.59 26.97
CA ASN A 6 11.37 23.48 27.98
C ASN A 6 11.13 24.79 28.74
N LEU A 7 12.19 25.56 29.01
CA LEU A 7 12.08 26.86 29.67
C LEU A 7 11.42 27.88 28.74
N LEU A 8 11.75 27.85 27.44
CA LEU A 8 11.17 28.74 26.44
C LEU A 8 9.65 28.47 26.27
N SER A 9 9.25 27.21 26.15
CA SER A 9 7.83 26.83 26.08
C SER A 9 7.05 27.21 27.36
N THR A 10 7.68 27.10 28.53
CA THR A 10 7.07 27.51 29.81
C THR A 10 6.82 29.02 29.84
N VAL A 11 7.78 29.82 29.35
CA VAL A 11 7.63 31.28 29.24
C VAL A 11 6.49 31.65 28.29
N TYR A 12 6.37 30.99 27.14
CA TYR A 12 5.29 31.27 26.19
C TYR A 12 3.90 30.90 26.73
N LEU A 13 3.78 29.78 27.45
CA LEU A 13 2.51 29.41 28.11
C LEU A 13 2.10 30.44 29.16
N PHE A 14 3.07 31.00 29.90
CA PHE A 14 2.81 32.06 30.86
C PHE A 14 2.32 33.35 30.18
N VAL A 15 2.93 33.72 29.04
CA VAL A 15 2.48 34.86 28.22
C VAL A 15 1.07 34.65 27.66
N ALA A 16 0.74 33.43 27.21
CA ALA A 16 -0.61 33.09 26.76
C ALA A 16 -1.63 33.20 27.91
N ALA A 17 -1.30 32.72 29.11
CA ALA A 17 -2.16 32.86 30.29
C ALA A 17 -2.43 34.33 30.64
N ILE A 18 -1.40 35.19 30.56
CA ILE A 18 -1.55 36.64 30.75
C ILE A 18 -2.46 37.25 29.68
N GLY A 19 -2.26 36.91 28.40
CA GLY A 19 -3.10 37.38 27.31
C GLY A 19 -4.58 37.01 27.50
N MET A 20 -4.83 35.81 28.05
CA MET A 20 -6.18 35.35 28.34
C MET A 20 -6.81 36.09 29.53
N ILE A 21 -6.04 36.38 30.58
CA ILE A 21 -6.48 37.23 31.70
C ILE A 21 -6.84 38.64 31.20
N VAL A 22 -6.03 39.22 30.31
CA VAL A 22 -6.29 40.53 29.70
C VAL A 22 -7.60 40.52 28.90
N ALA A 23 -7.84 39.47 28.09
CA ALA A 23 -9.08 39.33 27.34
C ALA A 23 -10.31 39.19 28.26
N ILE A 24 -10.19 38.42 29.34
CA ILE A 24 -11.25 38.26 30.35
C ILE A 24 -11.55 39.59 31.07
N LEU A 25 -10.53 40.39 31.40
CA LEU A 25 -10.69 41.71 32.00
C LEU A 25 -11.36 42.69 31.02
N GLY A 26 -10.98 42.67 29.74
CA GLY A 26 -11.64 43.45 28.69
C GLY A 26 -13.11 43.07 28.47
N TYR A 27 -13.43 41.78 28.62
CA TYR A 27 -14.79 41.25 28.50
C TYR A 27 -15.67 41.57 29.71
N ARG A 28 -15.13 41.48 30.94
CA ARG A 28 -15.83 41.86 32.18
C ARG A 28 -16.16 43.35 32.22
N GLY A 29 -15.40 44.18 31.49
CA GLY A 29 -15.64 45.62 31.40
C GLY A 29 -15.37 46.34 32.72
N GLU A 30 -15.62 47.64 32.75
CA GLU A 30 -15.42 48.48 33.94
C GLU A 30 -16.77 49.08 34.36
N ASN A 31 -17.22 48.79 35.58
CA ASN A 31 -18.31 49.52 36.22
C ASN A 31 -17.69 50.74 36.93
N ARG A 32 -17.77 51.92 36.31
CA ARG A 32 -17.21 53.17 36.86
C ARG A 32 -17.99 53.73 38.07
N GLY A 33 -18.73 52.90 38.79
CA GLY A 33 -19.56 53.33 39.93
C GLY A 33 -20.73 54.25 39.57
N ARG A 34 -21.06 54.41 38.28
CA ARG A 34 -22.20 55.20 37.81
C ARG A 34 -23.47 54.35 37.85
N ALA A 35 -24.61 54.95 38.18
CA ALA A 35 -25.89 54.24 38.27
C ALA A 35 -26.52 54.00 36.89
N ARG A 36 -26.31 54.92 35.93
CA ARG A 36 -26.79 54.80 34.54
C ARG A 36 -25.84 55.49 33.56
N TRP A 37 -25.59 54.92 32.39
CA TRP A 37 -24.86 55.56 31.30
C TRP A 37 -25.39 55.15 29.93
N CYS A 38 -25.09 55.95 28.91
CA CYS A 38 -25.40 55.59 27.53
C CYS A 38 -24.35 54.62 26.96
N PRO A 39 -24.73 53.44 26.42
CA PRO A 39 -23.78 52.48 25.85
C PRO A 39 -23.11 52.98 24.56
N ARG A 40 -23.69 53.98 23.89
CA ARG A 40 -23.23 54.47 22.58
C ARG A 40 -22.27 55.67 22.66
N CYS A 41 -22.48 56.59 23.61
CA CYS A 41 -21.67 57.80 23.74
C CYS A 41 -21.02 58.00 25.11
N ASP A 42 -21.17 57.06 26.05
CA ASP A 42 -20.58 57.11 27.41
C ASP A 42 -21.03 58.31 28.27
N GLN A 43 -22.13 58.97 27.87
CA GLN A 43 -22.74 60.06 28.62
C GLN A 43 -23.36 59.53 29.92
N ASP A 44 -23.11 60.22 31.03
CA ASP A 44 -23.72 59.91 32.32
C ASP A 44 -25.22 60.25 32.30
N LEU A 45 -26.04 59.27 32.67
CA LEU A 45 -27.50 59.39 32.75
C LEU A 45 -28.01 59.20 34.18
N SER A 46 -27.11 59.14 35.17
CA SER A 46 -27.44 58.83 36.57
C SER A 46 -28.41 59.83 37.20
N GLY A 47 -28.49 61.07 36.70
CA GLY A 47 -29.41 62.11 37.17
C GLY A 47 -30.72 62.23 36.38
N THR A 48 -30.97 61.36 35.41
CA THR A 48 -32.15 61.44 34.52
C THR A 48 -32.90 60.12 34.52
N GLU A 49 -34.24 60.15 34.54
CA GLU A 49 -35.07 58.95 34.40
C GLU A 49 -35.37 58.58 32.94
N ALA A 50 -35.07 59.48 32.00
CA ALA A 50 -35.38 59.31 30.59
C ALA A 50 -34.70 58.08 29.96
N ARG A 51 -35.48 57.27 29.23
CA ARG A 51 -35.00 56.10 28.46
C ARG A 51 -34.42 56.46 27.09
N ILE A 52 -34.09 57.73 26.88
CA ILE A 52 -33.50 58.26 25.65
C ILE A 52 -32.32 59.14 26.06
N CYS A 53 -31.14 58.84 25.52
CA CYS A 53 -29.96 59.66 25.75
C CYS A 53 -30.09 61.00 25.03
N SER A 54 -30.05 62.10 25.78
CA SER A 54 -30.14 63.47 25.24
C SER A 54 -28.95 63.87 24.36
N ALA A 55 -27.80 63.22 24.50
CA ALA A 55 -26.59 63.55 23.75
C ALA A 55 -26.51 62.85 22.38
N CYS A 56 -27.00 61.61 22.25
CA CYS A 56 -26.85 60.83 21.02
C CYS A 56 -28.15 60.21 20.48
N GLY A 57 -29.29 60.43 21.14
CA GLY A 57 -30.60 59.93 20.72
C GLY A 57 -30.79 58.41 20.88
N PHE A 58 -29.87 57.70 21.53
CA PHE A 58 -30.00 56.27 21.78
C PHE A 58 -31.15 56.00 22.77
N SER A 59 -32.11 55.18 22.37
CA SER A 59 -33.22 54.71 23.20
C SER A 59 -33.19 53.19 23.33
N SER A 60 -33.31 52.66 24.55
CA SER A 60 -33.55 51.23 24.77
C SER A 60 -34.86 51.03 25.56
N PRO A 61 -35.68 50.02 25.20
CA PRO A 61 -36.84 49.65 25.99
C PRO A 61 -36.49 49.04 27.35
N GLU A 62 -35.27 48.50 27.52
CA GLU A 62 -34.83 47.80 28.73
C GLU A 62 -33.88 48.66 29.58
N GLU A 63 -34.17 48.75 30.88
CA GLU A 63 -33.37 49.55 31.83
C GLU A 63 -31.96 48.98 32.05
N VAL A 64 -31.84 47.65 31.89
CA VAL A 64 -30.58 46.90 32.06
C VAL A 64 -29.52 47.34 31.05
N ASP A 65 -29.92 47.80 29.86
CA ASP A 65 -28.99 48.24 28.82
C ASP A 65 -28.20 49.50 29.23
N PHE A 66 -28.82 50.37 30.03
CA PHE A 66 -28.20 51.59 30.57
C PHE A 66 -27.29 51.30 31.78
N GLN A 67 -27.24 50.06 32.24
CA GLN A 67 -26.40 49.59 33.36
C GLN A 67 -25.34 48.57 32.89
N SER A 68 -25.29 48.29 31.58
CA SER A 68 -24.46 47.22 31.02
C SER A 68 -22.99 47.65 30.86
N PRO A 69 -22.02 46.90 31.43
CA PRO A 69 -20.60 47.25 31.40
C PRO A 69 -20.10 47.43 29.96
N GLN A 70 -19.43 48.55 29.69
CA GLN A 70 -18.79 48.75 28.38
C GLN A 70 -17.66 47.74 28.19
N ARG A 71 -17.86 46.81 27.26
CA ARG A 71 -16.83 45.85 26.83
C ARG A 71 -15.75 46.59 26.08
N ARG A 72 -14.50 46.48 26.54
CA ARG A 72 -13.35 47.13 25.91
C ARG A 72 -12.82 46.24 24.80
N TRP A 73 -13.49 46.25 23.65
CA TRP A 73 -13.18 45.39 22.50
C TRP A 73 -11.71 45.44 22.08
N TRP A 74 -11.06 46.60 22.15
CA TRP A 74 -9.64 46.72 21.83
C TRP A 74 -8.76 45.90 22.78
N ILE A 75 -9.07 45.84 24.09
CA ILE A 75 -8.37 45.01 25.08
C ILE A 75 -8.59 43.52 24.80
N ILE A 76 -9.82 43.16 24.44
CA ILE A 76 -10.16 41.77 24.06
C ILE A 76 -9.34 41.35 22.85
N ILE A 77 -9.28 42.19 21.81
CA ILE A 77 -8.50 41.93 20.59
C ILE A 77 -7.01 41.80 20.93
N THR A 78 -6.44 42.73 21.71
CA THR A 78 -5.03 42.65 22.11
C THR A 78 -4.72 41.39 22.91
N GLY A 79 -5.57 41.03 23.88
CA GLY A 79 -5.41 39.81 24.67
C GLY A 79 -5.45 38.54 23.81
N LEU A 80 -6.42 38.44 22.89
CA LEU A 80 -6.54 37.31 21.97
C LEU A 80 -5.37 37.24 20.98
N SER A 81 -4.88 38.38 20.48
CA SER A 81 -3.69 38.41 19.62
C SER A 81 -2.44 37.90 20.34
N VAL A 82 -2.23 38.29 21.60
CA VAL A 82 -1.11 37.80 22.42
C VAL A 82 -1.23 36.30 22.69
N VAL A 83 -2.43 35.80 22.99
CA VAL A 83 -2.68 34.35 23.16
C VAL A 83 -2.34 33.58 21.88
N SER A 84 -2.80 34.05 20.72
CA SER A 84 -2.55 33.39 19.44
C SER A 84 -1.05 33.32 19.11
N VAL A 85 -0.33 34.44 19.24
CA VAL A 85 1.11 34.50 18.94
C VAL A 85 1.94 33.69 19.94
N ALA A 86 1.60 33.74 21.24
CA ALA A 86 2.32 32.97 22.24
C ALA A 86 2.06 31.46 22.10
N SER A 87 0.85 31.06 21.71
CA SER A 87 0.50 29.65 21.51
C SER A 87 1.21 29.07 20.27
N THR A 88 1.30 29.83 19.16
CA THR A 88 2.04 29.38 17.97
C THR A 88 3.54 29.25 18.24
N LEU A 89 4.11 30.16 19.04
CA LEU A 89 5.52 30.10 19.43
C LEU A 89 5.82 28.99 20.46
N ALA A 90 4.90 28.70 21.39
CA ALA A 90 5.05 27.62 22.38
C ALA A 90 5.11 26.23 21.75
N VAL A 91 4.36 26.02 20.67
CA VAL A 91 4.24 24.72 19.95
C VAL A 91 5.40 24.53 18.95
N GLY A 92 6.24 25.55 18.76
CA GLY A 92 7.29 25.57 17.74
C GLY A 92 6.67 25.89 16.39
N TRP A 93 7.06 27.04 15.82
CA TRP A 93 6.59 27.44 14.50
C TRP A 93 7.30 26.60 13.44
N ASP A 94 6.72 25.45 13.13
CA ASP A 94 7.03 24.67 11.95
C ASP A 94 6.01 25.04 10.87
N PRO A 95 6.41 25.76 9.80
CA PRO A 95 5.53 26.08 8.68
C PRO A 95 4.84 24.83 8.09
N GLY A 96 5.47 23.66 8.23
CA GLY A 96 4.91 22.38 7.80
C GLY A 96 3.82 21.80 8.71
N ARG A 97 3.64 22.28 9.96
CA ARG A 97 2.55 21.86 10.85
C ARG A 97 1.30 22.73 10.76
N ALA A 98 1.45 24.02 10.47
CA ALA A 98 0.31 24.92 10.31
C ALA A 98 -0.48 24.62 9.01
N SER A 99 0.18 24.14 7.95
CA SER A 99 -0.48 23.66 6.74
C SER A 99 -1.28 22.36 6.98
N ARG A 100 -0.78 21.44 7.82
CA ARG A 100 -1.45 20.17 8.19
C ARG A 100 -2.82 20.35 8.87
N LEU A 101 -3.13 21.53 9.41
CA LEU A 101 -4.42 21.83 10.02
C LEU A 101 -5.52 22.20 9.01
N PHE A 102 -5.16 22.56 7.77
CA PHE A 102 -6.11 23.10 6.79
C PHE A 102 -6.08 22.42 5.41
N THR A 103 -5.14 21.51 5.14
CA THR A 103 -5.21 20.62 3.98
C THR A 103 -5.82 19.27 4.35
N PRO A 104 -6.74 18.72 3.54
CA PRO A 104 -7.13 17.33 3.71
C PRO A 104 -5.86 16.48 3.63
N VAL A 105 -5.62 15.65 4.64
CA VAL A 105 -4.45 14.76 4.75
C VAL A 105 -4.29 13.87 3.51
N TRP A 106 -5.36 13.73 2.73
CA TRP A 106 -5.47 12.90 1.55
C TRP A 106 -5.98 13.71 0.35
N THR A 107 -5.16 13.83 -0.69
CA THR A 107 -5.56 14.43 -1.97
C THR A 107 -5.98 13.33 -2.96
N PRO A 108 -7.18 13.39 -3.56
CA PRO A 108 -7.63 12.39 -4.52
C PRO A 108 -6.76 12.43 -5.79
N ILE A 109 -6.22 11.28 -6.18
CA ILE A 109 -5.45 11.07 -7.42
C ILE A 109 -6.36 10.55 -8.52
N GLU A 110 -7.21 9.58 -8.19
CA GLU A 110 -8.10 8.92 -9.13
C GLU A 110 -9.45 8.64 -8.46
N ILE A 111 -10.54 9.04 -9.13
CA ILE A 111 -11.91 8.74 -8.72
C ILE A 111 -12.59 8.07 -9.91
N ARG A 112 -13.22 6.92 -9.67
CA ARG A 112 -13.94 6.16 -10.69
C ARG A 112 -15.30 5.75 -10.17
N ASP A 113 -16.33 6.08 -10.94
CA ASP A 113 -17.64 5.45 -10.80
C ASP A 113 -17.60 4.07 -11.45
N LEU A 114 -18.10 3.08 -10.75
CA LEU A 114 -18.14 1.68 -11.11
C LEU A 114 -19.60 1.25 -11.32
N PRO A 115 -19.85 0.08 -11.95
CA PRO A 115 -21.21 -0.44 -12.11
C PRO A 115 -21.97 -0.53 -10.79
N ILE A 116 -23.30 -0.49 -10.88
CA ILE A 116 -24.21 -0.70 -9.74
C ILE A 116 -24.00 0.33 -8.62
N GLY A 117 -23.64 1.57 -8.96
CA GLY A 117 -23.57 2.69 -8.02
C GLY A 117 -22.35 2.72 -7.10
N TRP A 118 -21.38 1.83 -7.32
CA TRP A 118 -20.11 1.84 -6.61
C TRP A 118 -19.22 2.99 -7.08
N ARG A 119 -18.35 3.46 -6.18
CA ARG A 119 -17.30 4.43 -6.46
C ARG A 119 -16.02 3.99 -5.79
N VAL A 120 -14.90 4.04 -6.50
CA VAL A 120 -13.58 3.83 -5.93
C VAL A 120 -12.76 5.11 -6.01
N GLU A 121 -12.09 5.43 -4.91
CA GLU A 121 -11.26 6.62 -4.74
C GLU A 121 -9.86 6.19 -4.33
N ARG A 122 -8.85 6.55 -5.11
CA ARG A 122 -7.42 6.48 -4.75
C ARG A 122 -6.93 7.87 -4.40
N SER A 123 -6.25 8.02 -3.28
CA SER A 123 -5.73 9.30 -2.78
C SER A 123 -4.26 9.18 -2.36
N SER A 124 -3.50 10.26 -2.53
CA SER A 124 -2.14 10.42 -2.03
C SER A 124 -2.19 11.07 -0.66
N SER A 125 -1.28 10.68 0.23
CA SER A 125 -1.04 11.40 1.47
C SER A 125 -0.25 12.67 1.17
N ASP A 126 -0.72 13.80 1.68
CA ASP A 126 0.02 15.08 1.67
C ASP A 126 0.88 15.24 2.93
N ASP A 127 0.71 14.36 3.91
CA ASP A 127 1.49 14.30 5.15
C ASP A 127 1.93 12.85 5.45
N PHE A 128 2.92 12.37 4.69
CA PHE A 128 3.49 11.04 4.90
C PHE A 128 4.09 10.87 6.30
N GLU A 129 4.70 11.92 6.87
CA GLU A 129 5.28 11.87 8.22
C GLU A 129 4.22 11.69 9.30
N GLY A 130 3.05 12.29 9.15
CA GLY A 130 1.94 12.17 10.09
C GLY A 130 1.13 10.88 9.93
N THR A 131 1.00 10.38 8.71
CA THR A 131 0.17 9.19 8.41
C THR A 131 0.94 7.88 8.40
N GLY A 132 2.23 7.89 8.06
CA GLY A 132 3.03 6.69 7.81
C GLY A 132 2.68 5.96 6.50
N PHE A 133 1.74 6.49 5.71
CA PHE A 133 1.21 5.86 4.50
C PHE A 133 1.27 6.85 3.34
N ARG A 134 1.56 6.35 2.14
CA ARG A 134 1.63 7.18 0.93
C ARG A 134 0.32 7.25 0.18
N GLU A 135 -0.42 6.15 0.17
CA GLU A 135 -1.65 6.05 -0.59
C GLU A 135 -2.79 5.45 0.23
N ARG A 136 -4.00 5.84 -0.14
CA ARG A 136 -5.25 5.34 0.43
C ARG A 136 -6.22 4.97 -0.67
N VAL A 137 -6.94 3.87 -0.50
CA VAL A 137 -8.02 3.45 -1.38
C VAL A 137 -9.31 3.33 -0.58
N ARG A 138 -10.37 3.97 -1.04
CA ARG A 138 -11.72 3.82 -0.49
C ARG A 138 -12.68 3.29 -1.55
N ILE A 139 -13.54 2.37 -1.16
CA ILE A 139 -14.66 1.91 -1.99
C ILE A 139 -15.95 2.33 -1.30
N LEU A 140 -16.81 3.03 -2.03
CA LEU A 140 -18.02 3.66 -1.54
C LEU A 140 -19.24 3.19 -2.33
N HIS A 141 -20.37 3.09 -1.66
CA HIS A 141 -21.70 2.94 -2.26
C HIS A 141 -22.64 3.91 -1.54
N GLU A 142 -23.42 4.70 -2.28
CA GLU A 142 -24.33 5.69 -1.70
C GLU A 142 -23.65 6.62 -0.66
N LYS A 143 -22.40 7.02 -0.93
CA LYS A 143 -21.54 7.84 -0.05
C LYS A 143 -21.11 7.17 1.26
N LYS A 144 -21.51 5.93 1.53
CA LYS A 144 -21.01 5.13 2.65
C LYS A 144 -19.70 4.46 2.23
N VAL A 145 -18.70 4.47 3.11
CA VAL A 145 -17.44 3.73 2.91
C VAL A 145 -17.65 2.26 3.28
N HIS A 146 -17.35 1.35 2.37
CA HIS A 146 -17.44 -0.10 2.57
C HIS A 146 -16.06 -0.77 2.66
N PHE A 147 -15.03 -0.13 2.09
CA PHE A 147 -13.65 -0.56 2.20
C PHE A 147 -12.75 0.67 2.30
N ASP A 148 -11.71 0.56 3.13
CA ASP A 148 -10.76 1.63 3.39
C ASP A 148 -9.39 0.99 3.67
N TRP A 149 -8.43 1.24 2.80
CA TRP A 149 -7.08 0.71 2.89
C TRP A 149 -6.05 1.82 2.77
N GLN A 150 -4.94 1.70 3.51
CA GLN A 150 -3.82 2.64 3.50
C GLN A 150 -2.51 1.85 3.39
N GLY A 151 -1.57 2.33 2.58
CA GLY A 151 -0.30 1.64 2.35
C GLY A 151 0.71 2.44 1.55
N TRP A 152 1.65 1.74 0.93
CA TRP A 152 2.75 2.38 0.21
C TRP A 152 2.40 2.79 -1.22
N SER A 153 1.64 1.96 -1.92
CA SER A 153 1.08 2.29 -3.23
C SER A 153 -0.10 1.37 -3.56
N ALA A 154 -1.08 1.87 -4.30
CA ALA A 154 -2.13 1.05 -4.86
C ALA A 154 -2.44 1.42 -6.31
N ASP A 155 -2.75 0.44 -7.16
CA ASP A 155 -3.22 0.67 -8.52
C ASP A 155 -4.63 0.10 -8.68
N LEU A 156 -5.52 0.90 -9.25
CA LEU A 156 -6.89 0.48 -9.57
C LEU A 156 -6.87 -0.19 -10.94
N GLY A 157 -7.31 -1.44 -11.00
CA GLY A 157 -7.22 -2.27 -12.20
C GLY A 157 -5.79 -2.64 -12.59
N PHE A 158 -5.63 -3.20 -13.78
CA PHE A 158 -4.35 -3.53 -14.39
C PHE A 158 -4.33 -3.15 -15.86
N LEU A 159 -3.14 -2.94 -16.44
CA LEU A 159 -2.99 -2.65 -17.85
C LEU A 159 -2.96 -3.98 -18.63
N ASP A 160 -3.90 -4.18 -19.54
CA ASP A 160 -3.79 -5.24 -20.52
C ASP A 160 -2.68 -4.89 -21.51
N SER A 161 -1.65 -5.73 -21.54
CA SER A 161 -0.49 -5.58 -22.42
C SER A 161 -0.82 -5.58 -23.92
N ARG A 162 -1.94 -6.18 -24.34
CA ARG A 162 -2.33 -6.26 -25.76
C ARG A 162 -3.07 -5.04 -26.22
N THR A 163 -4.12 -4.66 -25.50
CA THR A 163 -4.96 -3.52 -25.89
C THR A 163 -4.46 -2.19 -25.34
N ALA A 164 -3.49 -2.21 -24.42
CA ALA A 164 -3.05 -1.06 -23.63
C ALA A 164 -4.21 -0.37 -22.87
N ARG A 165 -5.31 -1.10 -22.62
CA ARG A 165 -6.46 -0.61 -21.85
C ARG A 165 -6.36 -1.08 -20.41
N ARG A 166 -6.92 -0.28 -19.50
CA ARG A 166 -7.03 -0.65 -18.10
C ARG A 166 -8.27 -1.53 -17.90
N VAL A 167 -8.08 -2.67 -17.24
CA VAL A 167 -9.10 -3.71 -16.99
C VAL A 167 -9.24 -3.93 -15.47
N GLY A 168 -10.31 -4.59 -15.03
CA GLY A 168 -10.58 -4.85 -13.62
C GLY A 168 -11.22 -3.67 -12.89
N LEU A 169 -12.00 -2.87 -13.62
CA LEU A 169 -12.76 -1.72 -13.12
C LEU A 169 -14.26 -1.89 -13.45
N GLY A 170 -14.86 -2.96 -12.94
CA GLY A 170 -16.23 -3.37 -13.24
C GLY A 170 -16.35 -4.42 -14.35
N THR A 171 -15.26 -5.07 -14.72
CA THR A 171 -15.25 -6.20 -15.66
C THR A 171 -15.51 -7.49 -14.89
N ASP A 172 -16.34 -8.38 -15.42
CA ASP A 172 -16.54 -9.73 -14.86
C ASP A 172 -15.29 -10.58 -15.18
N LEU A 173 -14.38 -10.68 -14.21
CA LEU A 173 -13.11 -11.37 -14.36
C LEU A 173 -13.21 -12.82 -13.91
N ASP A 174 -14.03 -13.10 -12.90
CA ASP A 174 -14.23 -14.46 -12.40
C ASP A 174 -15.33 -15.25 -13.17
N ARG A 175 -15.96 -14.62 -14.17
CA ARG A 175 -16.98 -15.17 -15.06
C ARG A 175 -18.24 -15.63 -14.33
N ASN A 176 -18.57 -14.98 -13.21
CA ASN A 176 -19.77 -15.30 -12.45
C ASN A 176 -21.00 -14.47 -12.89
N GLY A 177 -20.85 -13.62 -13.91
CA GLY A 177 -21.89 -12.73 -14.43
C GLY A 177 -21.99 -11.39 -13.70
N VAL A 178 -21.06 -11.10 -12.79
CA VAL A 178 -21.11 -9.95 -11.88
C VAL A 178 -19.85 -9.09 -12.08
N PRO A 179 -19.94 -7.75 -12.05
CA PRO A 179 -18.78 -6.89 -12.24
C PRO A 179 -17.78 -6.99 -11.08
N ASP A 180 -16.49 -7.05 -11.39
CA ASP A 180 -15.41 -7.10 -10.40
C ASP A 180 -14.52 -5.84 -10.41
N LEU A 181 -13.92 -5.57 -9.25
CA LEU A 181 -12.88 -4.56 -9.05
C LEU A 181 -11.57 -5.23 -8.63
N VAL A 182 -10.51 -4.97 -9.37
CA VAL A 182 -9.14 -5.35 -9.02
C VAL A 182 -8.42 -4.16 -8.43
N ILE A 183 -7.71 -4.38 -7.33
CA ILE A 183 -6.78 -3.41 -6.77
C ILE A 183 -5.45 -4.10 -6.54
N ARG A 184 -4.37 -3.56 -7.11
CA ARG A 184 -3.02 -3.93 -6.71
C ARG A 184 -2.65 -3.10 -5.49
N MET A 185 -2.25 -3.73 -4.40
CA MET A 185 -1.84 -3.08 -3.16
C MET A 185 -0.39 -3.44 -2.85
N THR A 186 0.38 -2.47 -2.39
CA THR A 186 1.74 -2.66 -1.89
C THR A 186 1.81 -2.18 -0.44
N GLU A 187 2.14 -3.09 0.47
CA GLU A 187 2.33 -2.78 1.88
C GLU A 187 3.71 -2.15 2.14
N ILE A 188 3.90 -1.62 3.34
CA ILE A 188 5.15 -0.95 3.76
C ILE A 188 6.36 -1.90 3.65
N ALA A 189 6.17 -3.20 3.85
CA ALA A 189 7.22 -4.22 3.72
C ALA A 189 7.56 -4.58 2.26
N GLY A 190 6.92 -3.95 1.27
CA GLY A 190 7.13 -4.21 -0.16
C GLY A 190 6.35 -5.41 -0.69
N THR A 191 5.60 -6.12 0.16
CA THR A 191 4.69 -7.20 -0.24
C THR A 191 3.63 -6.66 -1.19
N ARG A 192 3.48 -7.31 -2.35
CA ARG A 192 2.49 -6.95 -3.37
C ARG A 192 1.37 -7.98 -3.40
N SER A 193 0.15 -7.48 -3.33
CA SER A 193 -1.05 -8.30 -3.40
C SER A 193 -2.07 -7.65 -4.33
N TRP A 194 -2.70 -8.46 -5.16
CA TRP A 194 -3.91 -8.15 -5.89
C TRP A 194 -5.10 -8.56 -5.03
N VAL A 195 -6.03 -7.65 -4.82
CA VAL A 195 -7.32 -7.94 -4.20
C VAL A 195 -8.39 -7.81 -5.26
N LEU A 196 -9.13 -8.89 -5.46
CA LEU A 196 -10.30 -8.92 -6.33
C LEU A 196 -11.55 -8.83 -5.47
N PHE A 197 -12.40 -7.85 -5.76
CA PHE A 197 -13.71 -7.69 -5.16
C PHE A 197 -14.79 -7.93 -6.19
N SER A 198 -15.75 -8.79 -5.87
CA SER A 198 -17.03 -8.77 -6.58
C SER A 198 -17.87 -7.59 -6.08
N LEU A 199 -18.47 -6.85 -7.00
CA LEU A 199 -19.25 -5.64 -6.70
C LEU A 199 -20.74 -5.94 -6.49
N ALA A 200 -21.18 -7.17 -6.73
CA ALA A 200 -22.55 -7.59 -6.44
C ALA A 200 -22.60 -9.03 -5.90
N GLY A 201 -23.73 -9.40 -5.31
CA GLY A 201 -24.07 -10.80 -5.09
C GLY A 201 -24.52 -11.48 -6.38
N ARG A 202 -24.65 -12.82 -6.35
CA ARG A 202 -25.22 -13.60 -7.47
C ARG A 202 -26.68 -13.25 -7.77
N ASP A 203 -27.35 -12.61 -6.83
CA ASP A 203 -28.69 -12.04 -6.97
C ASP A 203 -28.69 -10.67 -7.66
N GLY A 204 -27.51 -10.15 -8.05
CA GLY A 204 -27.35 -8.84 -8.69
C GLY A 204 -27.40 -7.66 -7.71
N VAL A 205 -27.53 -7.92 -6.41
CA VAL A 205 -27.62 -6.87 -5.39
C VAL A 205 -26.22 -6.29 -5.13
N PRO A 206 -26.04 -4.95 -5.16
CA PRO A 206 -24.74 -4.34 -4.90
C PRO A 206 -24.21 -4.75 -3.53
N ARG A 207 -23.05 -5.42 -3.54
CA ARG A 207 -22.37 -5.91 -2.35
C ARG A 207 -20.90 -6.07 -2.64
N LEU A 208 -20.05 -5.49 -1.81
CA LEU A 208 -18.61 -5.67 -1.90
C LEU A 208 -18.21 -6.98 -1.21
N GLN A 209 -17.76 -7.97 -1.98
CA GLN A 209 -17.30 -9.27 -1.45
C GLN A 209 -15.88 -9.55 -1.93
N PRO A 210 -14.93 -9.88 -1.02
CA PRO A 210 -13.62 -10.34 -1.45
C PRO A 210 -13.77 -11.67 -2.20
N ALA A 211 -13.37 -11.69 -3.48
CA ALA A 211 -13.40 -12.87 -4.32
C ALA A 211 -12.06 -13.62 -4.28
N ALA A 212 -10.94 -12.88 -4.22
CA ALA A 212 -9.61 -13.46 -4.05
C ALA A 212 -8.60 -12.44 -3.51
N VAL A 213 -7.57 -12.95 -2.86
CA VAL A 213 -6.32 -12.24 -2.58
C VAL A 213 -5.20 -13.02 -3.25
N LEU A 214 -4.62 -12.45 -4.31
CA LEU A 214 -3.59 -13.07 -5.13
C LEU A 214 -2.28 -12.31 -4.89
N THR A 215 -1.18 -13.00 -4.63
CA THR A 215 0.09 -12.33 -4.26
C THR A 215 0.94 -12.02 -5.50
N ASP A 216 2.27 -12.05 -5.41
CA ASP A 216 3.18 -11.75 -6.53
C ASP A 216 2.76 -12.44 -7.83
N GLY A 217 2.54 -11.65 -8.87
CA GLY A 217 2.01 -12.10 -10.15
C GLY A 217 1.31 -10.98 -10.93
N GLY A 218 0.56 -11.36 -11.95
CA GLY A 218 -0.24 -10.43 -12.76
C GLY A 218 -1.25 -11.13 -13.65
N PHE A 219 -2.18 -10.34 -14.21
CA PHE A 219 -3.20 -10.84 -15.11
C PHE A 219 -2.71 -10.87 -16.57
N SER A 220 -3.17 -11.86 -17.33
CA SER A 220 -2.78 -12.08 -18.73
C SER A 220 -3.98 -12.59 -19.52
N ASP A 221 -4.22 -12.00 -20.69
CA ASP A 221 -5.13 -12.52 -21.71
C ASP A 221 -4.29 -13.20 -22.80
N VAL A 222 -4.23 -14.53 -22.76
CA VAL A 222 -3.37 -15.34 -23.65
C VAL A 222 -4.00 -15.51 -25.02
N ASP A 223 -5.31 -15.66 -25.08
CA ASP A 223 -6.01 -16.03 -26.31
C ASP A 223 -6.60 -14.81 -27.04
N GLY A 224 -6.70 -13.66 -26.36
CA GLY A 224 -7.13 -12.39 -26.94
C GLY A 224 -8.65 -12.28 -27.03
N ASP A 225 -9.35 -13.12 -26.27
CA ASP A 225 -10.80 -13.22 -26.20
C ASP A 225 -11.37 -12.37 -25.05
N GLY A 226 -10.52 -11.61 -24.33
CA GLY A 226 -10.91 -10.83 -23.17
C GLY A 226 -11.03 -11.65 -21.90
N HIS A 227 -10.56 -12.91 -21.91
CA HIS A 227 -10.52 -13.73 -20.73
C HIS A 227 -9.16 -13.67 -20.04
N PHE A 228 -9.19 -13.19 -18.78
CA PHE A 228 -7.97 -13.00 -18.01
C PHE A 228 -7.72 -14.19 -17.09
N GLU A 229 -6.49 -14.67 -17.14
CA GLU A 229 -5.91 -15.61 -16.19
C GLU A 229 -4.98 -14.87 -15.25
N PHE A 230 -4.80 -15.39 -14.04
CA PHE A 230 -3.80 -14.89 -13.12
C PHE A 230 -2.55 -15.75 -13.18
N VAL A 231 -1.42 -15.12 -13.50
CA VAL A 231 -0.10 -15.75 -13.52
C VAL A 231 0.62 -15.41 -12.22
N ALA A 232 0.62 -16.37 -11.29
CA ALA A 232 1.26 -16.25 -9.98
C ALA A 232 2.77 -16.54 -10.11
N GLU A 233 3.64 -15.69 -9.55
CA GLU A 233 5.10 -15.82 -9.58
C GLU A 233 5.70 -16.16 -8.21
N ASP A 234 6.56 -17.18 -8.10
CA ASP A 234 7.17 -17.54 -6.82
C ASP A 234 8.35 -16.62 -6.43
N SER A 235 8.11 -15.70 -5.49
CA SER A 235 9.16 -14.82 -4.95
C SER A 235 10.12 -15.52 -3.98
N ALA A 236 9.75 -16.68 -3.40
CA ALA A 236 10.61 -17.43 -2.50
C ALA A 236 11.90 -17.86 -3.20
N LEU A 237 11.82 -18.24 -4.47
CA LEU A 237 12.98 -18.68 -5.25
C LEU A 237 13.93 -17.53 -5.61
N ARG A 238 13.42 -16.31 -5.79
CA ARG A 238 14.28 -15.13 -5.93
C ARG A 238 15.06 -14.85 -4.64
N ASN A 239 14.43 -15.11 -3.50
CA ASN A 239 15.00 -14.85 -2.18
C ASN A 239 15.93 -15.98 -1.70
N GLN A 240 15.71 -17.23 -2.14
CA GLN A 240 16.51 -18.39 -1.74
C GLN A 240 17.90 -18.46 -2.39
N TRP A 241 18.16 -17.73 -3.49
CA TRP A 241 19.35 -17.96 -4.34
C TRP A 241 20.28 -16.74 -4.47
N SER A 242 20.09 -15.69 -3.67
CA SER A 242 20.96 -14.49 -3.54
C SER A 242 21.37 -13.70 -4.80
N GLU A 243 21.01 -14.15 -6.00
CA GLU A 243 21.32 -13.46 -7.27
C GLU A 243 20.04 -13.11 -8.06
N PRO A 244 19.41 -11.96 -7.75
CA PRO A 244 18.26 -11.47 -8.50
C PRO A 244 18.64 -11.18 -9.96
N GLY A 245 17.87 -11.72 -10.91
CA GLY A 245 17.94 -11.33 -12.33
C GLY A 245 18.53 -12.36 -13.30
N ARG A 246 19.15 -13.45 -12.81
CA ARG A 246 19.60 -14.57 -13.67
C ARG A 246 18.64 -15.76 -13.69
N ILE A 247 17.79 -15.87 -12.67
CA ILE A 247 16.80 -16.95 -12.54
C ILE A 247 15.46 -16.47 -13.06
N SER A 248 14.89 -17.17 -14.03
CA SER A 248 13.49 -16.95 -14.39
C SER A 248 12.62 -17.36 -13.22
N VAL A 249 11.83 -16.43 -12.69
CA VAL A 249 10.88 -16.72 -11.61
C VAL A 249 9.82 -17.71 -12.13
N PRO A 250 9.67 -18.88 -11.51
CA PRO A 250 8.63 -19.83 -11.86
C PRO A 250 7.26 -19.22 -11.68
N SER A 251 6.35 -19.63 -12.54
CA SER A 251 4.99 -19.13 -12.53
C SER A 251 3.98 -20.25 -12.68
N MET A 252 2.81 -20.06 -12.10
CA MET A 252 1.66 -20.95 -12.26
C MET A 252 0.43 -20.16 -12.65
N VAL A 253 -0.47 -20.80 -13.39
CA VAL A 253 -1.71 -20.19 -13.85
C VAL A 253 -2.83 -20.55 -12.90
N PHE A 254 -3.60 -19.53 -12.53
CA PHE A 254 -4.83 -19.64 -11.79
C PHE A 254 -5.96 -19.08 -12.66
N SER A 255 -7.03 -19.86 -12.76
CA SER A 255 -8.22 -19.54 -13.56
C SER A 255 -9.43 -19.32 -12.66
N PRO A 256 -10.44 -18.57 -13.13
CA PRO A 256 -11.72 -18.47 -12.47
C PRO A 256 -12.42 -19.82 -12.27
N ALA A 257 -13.07 -19.99 -11.12
CA ALA A 257 -13.84 -21.15 -10.73
C ALA A 257 -15.05 -20.75 -9.86
N SER A 258 -16.00 -21.66 -9.68
CA SER A 258 -17.28 -21.41 -8.98
C SER A 258 -17.17 -20.94 -7.51
N GLY A 259 -15.98 -21.02 -6.90
CA GLY A 259 -15.67 -20.58 -5.55
C GLY A 259 -14.51 -19.58 -5.45
N GLY A 260 -14.12 -18.94 -6.55
CA GLY A 260 -13.00 -18.00 -6.61
C GLY A 260 -11.97 -18.41 -7.66
N TRP A 261 -10.68 -18.27 -7.36
CA TRP A 261 -9.60 -18.60 -8.28
C TRP A 261 -8.97 -19.93 -7.91
N ARG A 262 -8.73 -20.80 -8.90
CA ARG A 262 -8.15 -22.12 -8.69
C ARG A 262 -6.95 -22.32 -9.60
N PHE A 263 -5.96 -23.05 -9.11
CA PHE A 263 -4.87 -23.56 -9.94
C PHE A 263 -5.42 -24.27 -11.18
N ASP A 264 -4.92 -23.86 -12.34
CA ASP A 264 -5.25 -24.44 -13.64
C ASP A 264 -4.05 -25.21 -14.15
N GLU A 265 -4.07 -26.51 -13.94
CA GLU A 265 -3.00 -27.42 -14.33
C GLU A 265 -2.78 -27.42 -15.85
N MET A 266 -3.85 -27.47 -16.63
CA MET A 266 -3.75 -27.62 -18.09
C MET A 266 -3.13 -26.36 -18.70
N LEU A 267 -3.59 -25.18 -18.29
CA LEU A 267 -3.01 -23.92 -18.74
C LEU A 267 -1.60 -23.71 -18.19
N SER A 268 -1.35 -24.12 -16.94
CA SER A 268 0.00 -24.08 -16.38
C SER A 268 0.96 -24.90 -17.22
N ARG A 269 0.62 -26.15 -17.57
CA ARG A 269 1.43 -27.02 -18.46
C ARG A 269 1.60 -26.42 -19.86
N GLY A 270 0.55 -25.85 -20.43
CA GLY A 270 0.52 -25.32 -21.79
C GLY A 270 1.21 -23.97 -21.99
N ARG A 271 1.57 -23.26 -20.92
CA ARG A 271 2.24 -21.96 -21.01
C ARG A 271 3.66 -22.10 -21.57
N PRO A 272 4.06 -21.23 -22.53
CA PRO A 272 5.42 -21.23 -23.03
C PRO A 272 6.41 -20.97 -21.89
N LEU A 273 7.54 -21.68 -21.94
CA LEU A 273 8.64 -21.48 -21.01
C LEU A 273 9.33 -20.15 -21.34
N ARG A 274 9.76 -19.40 -20.30
CA ARG A 274 10.52 -18.13 -20.51
C ARG A 274 11.90 -18.36 -21.12
N PHE A 275 12.38 -19.59 -21.13
CA PHE A 275 13.56 -20.05 -21.86
C PHE A 275 13.10 -20.93 -23.03
N ASP A 276 13.95 -21.13 -24.04
CA ASP A 276 13.70 -22.06 -25.16
C ASP A 276 13.87 -23.54 -24.73
N LEU A 277 13.38 -23.84 -23.53
CA LEU A 277 13.26 -25.18 -22.96
C LEU A 277 12.12 -25.97 -23.63
N THR A 278 11.32 -25.30 -24.46
CA THR A 278 10.23 -25.93 -25.20
C THR A 278 10.79 -26.89 -26.25
N GLU A 279 11.86 -26.51 -26.95
CA GLU A 279 12.51 -27.32 -27.98
C GLU A 279 13.62 -28.24 -27.43
N ASP A 280 14.48 -27.73 -26.54
CA ASP A 280 15.57 -28.51 -25.93
C ASP A 280 15.64 -28.32 -24.40
N PRO A 281 15.17 -29.31 -23.60
CA PRO A 281 15.27 -29.26 -22.14
C PRO A 281 16.71 -29.20 -21.60
N LEU A 282 17.70 -29.58 -22.41
CA LEU A 282 19.12 -29.53 -22.09
C LEU A 282 19.81 -28.26 -22.61
N GLU A 283 19.09 -27.34 -23.25
CA GLU A 283 19.62 -26.05 -23.70
C GLU A 283 20.37 -25.28 -22.58
N PRO A 284 19.90 -25.24 -21.31
CA PRO A 284 20.63 -24.60 -20.22
C PRO A 284 22.03 -25.18 -20.03
N LEU A 285 22.21 -26.49 -20.25
CA LEU A 285 23.49 -27.16 -20.14
C LEU A 285 24.44 -26.74 -21.27
N THR A 286 23.92 -26.62 -22.48
CA THR A 286 24.68 -26.12 -23.64
C THR A 286 25.15 -24.68 -23.41
N LYS A 287 24.25 -23.80 -22.95
CA LYS A 287 24.58 -22.40 -22.59
C LYS A 287 25.60 -22.34 -21.45
N ALA A 288 25.44 -23.18 -20.43
CA ALA A 288 26.37 -23.26 -19.31
C ALA A 288 27.78 -23.71 -19.76
N ARG A 289 27.88 -24.68 -20.68
CA ARG A 289 29.18 -25.13 -21.24
C ARG A 289 29.88 -24.00 -21.99
N ALA A 290 29.15 -23.24 -22.79
CA ALA A 290 29.69 -22.08 -23.49
C ALA A 290 30.22 -21.02 -22.52
N GLN A 291 29.44 -20.66 -21.50
CA GLN A 291 29.86 -19.70 -20.47
C GLN A 291 31.08 -20.20 -19.68
N TRP A 292 31.10 -21.48 -19.29
CA TRP A 292 32.24 -22.07 -18.60
C TRP A 292 33.52 -22.01 -19.43
N ALA A 293 33.43 -22.30 -20.73
CA ALA A 293 34.58 -22.22 -21.64
C ALA A 293 35.11 -20.78 -21.80
N GLU A 294 34.22 -19.79 -21.82
CA GLU A 294 34.58 -18.39 -22.00
C GLU A 294 35.19 -17.76 -20.75
N ASN A 295 34.58 -17.98 -19.58
CA ASN A 295 34.91 -17.21 -18.38
C ASN A 295 34.82 -17.99 -17.07
N ARG A 296 34.66 -19.32 -17.12
CA ARG A 296 34.48 -20.20 -15.95
C ARG A 296 33.26 -19.84 -15.08
N LYS A 297 32.17 -19.32 -15.66
CA LYS A 297 30.96 -18.91 -14.90
C LYS A 297 29.61 -19.41 -15.46
N PRO A 298 29.22 -20.68 -15.31
CA PRO A 298 27.83 -21.01 -15.21
C PRO A 298 27.41 -20.96 -13.75
N PHE A 299 26.43 -20.12 -13.44
CA PHE A 299 25.86 -20.06 -12.11
C PHE A 299 24.99 -21.31 -11.91
N VAL A 300 25.25 -22.07 -10.84
CA VAL A 300 24.46 -23.25 -10.48
C VAL A 300 22.97 -22.89 -10.30
N SER A 301 22.67 -21.65 -9.91
CA SER A 301 21.31 -21.11 -9.87
C SER A 301 20.55 -21.20 -11.20
N SER A 302 21.25 -21.20 -12.35
CA SER A 302 20.65 -21.36 -13.67
C SER A 302 20.18 -22.80 -13.92
N LEU A 303 20.92 -23.79 -13.42
CA LEU A 303 20.53 -25.21 -13.48
C LEU A 303 19.22 -25.43 -12.73
N PHE A 304 19.17 -25.01 -11.47
CA PHE A 304 17.99 -25.18 -10.62
C PHE A 304 16.81 -24.31 -11.05
N GLY A 305 17.08 -23.09 -11.54
CA GLY A 305 16.07 -22.24 -12.15
C GLY A 305 15.38 -22.90 -13.35
N ALA A 306 16.16 -23.49 -14.25
CA ALA A 306 15.62 -24.23 -15.40
C ALA A 306 14.86 -25.49 -14.96
N ALA A 307 15.41 -26.28 -14.03
CA ALA A 307 14.73 -27.45 -13.49
C ALA A 307 13.39 -27.09 -12.83
N PHE A 308 13.32 -25.97 -12.10
CA PHE A 308 12.07 -25.52 -11.48
C PHE A 308 11.06 -25.09 -12.55
N GLN A 309 11.50 -24.35 -13.57
CA GLN A 309 10.62 -23.99 -14.69
C GLN A 309 10.01 -25.24 -15.34
N LEU A 310 10.80 -26.28 -15.59
CA LEU A 310 10.29 -27.58 -16.08
C LEU A 310 9.27 -28.21 -15.11
N ALA A 311 9.57 -28.29 -13.81
CA ALA A 311 8.66 -28.82 -12.80
C ALA A 311 7.34 -28.04 -12.69
N SER A 312 7.38 -26.71 -12.79
CA SER A 312 6.18 -25.85 -12.81
C SER A 312 5.29 -26.03 -14.05
N ARG A 313 5.75 -26.84 -15.02
CA ARG A 313 5.01 -27.30 -16.20
C ARG A 313 4.73 -28.81 -16.17
N GLY A 314 4.94 -29.47 -15.04
CA GLY A 314 4.78 -30.92 -14.90
C GLY A 314 5.89 -31.76 -15.55
N ARG A 315 6.96 -31.16 -16.09
CA ARG A 315 8.04 -31.85 -16.80
C ARG A 315 9.12 -32.36 -15.82
N PHE A 316 8.70 -33.11 -14.80
CA PHE A 316 9.58 -33.58 -13.72
C PHE A 316 10.67 -34.57 -14.18
N VAL A 317 10.37 -35.43 -15.16
CA VAL A 317 11.35 -36.38 -15.73
C VAL A 317 12.50 -35.62 -16.41
N GLU A 318 12.20 -34.55 -17.14
CA GLU A 318 13.20 -33.73 -17.79
C GLU A 318 13.99 -32.88 -16.79
N ALA A 319 13.31 -32.35 -15.76
CA ALA A 319 13.99 -31.69 -14.65
C ALA A 319 15.00 -32.64 -13.98
N ASP A 320 14.62 -33.90 -13.75
CA ASP A 320 15.50 -34.92 -13.19
C ASP A 320 16.67 -35.26 -14.13
N ARG A 321 16.39 -35.40 -15.44
CA ARG A 321 17.41 -35.61 -16.48
C ARG A 321 18.42 -34.47 -16.51
N LEU A 322 17.96 -33.23 -16.44
CA LEU A 322 18.80 -32.03 -16.41
C LEU A 322 19.66 -31.99 -15.14
N LEU A 323 19.09 -32.28 -13.96
CA LEU A 323 19.81 -32.32 -12.69
C LEU A 323 20.83 -33.47 -12.61
N GLY A 324 20.54 -34.59 -13.27
CA GLY A 324 21.41 -35.75 -13.38
C GLY A 324 22.57 -35.60 -14.36
N ALA A 325 22.48 -34.65 -15.30
CA ALA A 325 23.54 -34.39 -16.27
C ALA A 325 24.78 -33.75 -15.61
N ALA A 326 25.97 -34.05 -16.13
CA ALA A 326 27.20 -33.40 -15.68
C ALA A 326 27.16 -31.91 -15.98
N TRP A 327 27.28 -31.07 -14.94
CA TRP A 327 27.31 -29.62 -15.04
C TRP A 327 28.75 -29.15 -15.26
N PRO A 328 28.99 -28.10 -16.07
CA PRO A 328 30.34 -27.58 -16.25
C PRO A 328 30.88 -27.05 -14.92
N GLY A 329 32.07 -27.51 -14.54
CA GLY A 329 32.66 -27.25 -13.23
C GLY A 329 32.52 -28.39 -12.23
N ASP A 330 31.78 -29.46 -12.53
CA ASP A 330 31.74 -30.65 -11.66
C ASP A 330 33.11 -31.30 -11.46
N THR A 331 33.97 -31.20 -12.48
CA THR A 331 35.35 -31.70 -12.45
C THR A 331 36.29 -30.81 -11.65
N ASP A 332 35.88 -29.57 -11.33
CA ASP A 332 36.64 -28.61 -10.54
C ASP A 332 35.74 -28.00 -9.44
N PRO A 333 35.39 -28.80 -8.41
CA PRO A 333 34.38 -28.42 -7.43
C PRO A 333 34.78 -27.22 -6.57
N ASN A 334 36.07 -26.89 -6.49
CA ASN A 334 36.55 -25.72 -5.75
C ASN A 334 36.13 -24.42 -6.43
N ASP A 335 36.29 -24.34 -7.76
CA ASP A 335 35.83 -23.20 -8.55
C ASP A 335 34.32 -23.00 -8.38
N VAL A 336 33.51 -24.07 -8.41
CA VAL A 336 32.05 -23.95 -8.30
C VAL A 336 31.59 -23.61 -6.87
N ALA A 337 32.26 -24.15 -5.85
CA ALA A 337 31.94 -23.92 -4.44
C ALA A 337 32.14 -22.46 -4.03
N ASP A 338 33.18 -21.80 -4.56
CA ASP A 338 33.46 -20.38 -4.31
C ASP A 338 32.34 -19.45 -4.82
N PHE A 339 31.57 -19.89 -5.82
CA PHE A 339 30.46 -19.10 -6.39
C PHE A 339 29.08 -19.47 -5.84
N THR A 340 28.94 -20.50 -5.01
CA THR A 340 27.62 -21.10 -4.76
C THR A 340 27.30 -21.31 -3.28
N THR A 341 26.36 -20.52 -2.77
CA THR A 341 25.72 -20.70 -1.46
C THR A 341 24.21 -20.76 -1.63
N PHE A 342 23.56 -21.80 -1.09
CA PHE A 342 22.10 -21.94 -1.08
C PHE A 342 21.52 -21.65 0.29
N PHE A 343 20.33 -21.05 0.35
CA PHE A 343 19.62 -20.79 1.60
C PHE A 343 18.45 -21.78 1.78
N GLU A 344 18.40 -22.46 2.92
CA GLU A 344 17.28 -23.34 3.26
C GLU A 344 15.97 -22.58 3.57
N ALA A 345 14.85 -23.25 3.31
CA ALA A 345 13.48 -22.76 3.48
C ALA A 345 13.07 -22.45 4.92
N SER A 346 13.74 -23.06 5.91
CA SER A 346 13.27 -23.15 7.29
C SER A 346 13.34 -21.82 8.08
N GLY A 347 13.66 -20.71 7.42
CA GLY A 347 13.94 -19.41 8.08
C GLY A 347 15.23 -19.40 8.91
N ASN A 348 15.80 -20.57 9.21
CA ASN A 348 17.15 -20.72 9.73
C ASN A 348 18.11 -20.69 8.55
N LYS A 349 18.88 -19.60 8.45
CA LYS A 349 19.92 -19.41 7.43
C LYS A 349 21.03 -20.47 7.61
N ARG A 350 20.83 -21.65 7.02
CA ARG A 350 21.88 -22.64 6.84
C ARG A 350 22.29 -22.64 5.38
N ALA A 351 23.53 -22.23 5.16
CA ALA A 351 24.19 -22.28 3.88
C ALA A 351 24.55 -23.74 3.56
N ARG A 352 24.17 -24.23 2.38
CA ARG A 352 24.77 -25.45 1.83
C ARG A 352 25.74 -25.08 0.72
N SER A 353 26.94 -25.64 0.76
CA SER A 353 27.87 -25.60 -0.36
C SER A 353 27.41 -26.54 -1.46
N TYR A 354 27.67 -26.15 -2.71
CA TYR A 354 27.45 -27.04 -3.84
C TYR A 354 28.28 -28.31 -3.76
N VAL A 355 27.68 -29.42 -4.17
CA VAL A 355 28.34 -30.72 -4.32
C VAL A 355 28.10 -31.22 -5.73
N ALA A 356 29.19 -31.51 -6.46
CA ALA A 356 29.20 -32.02 -7.83
C ALA A 356 28.71 -33.49 -7.91
N ASN A 357 27.47 -33.72 -7.49
CA ASN A 357 26.84 -35.04 -7.43
C ASN A 357 25.35 -34.92 -7.76
N ALA A 358 24.87 -35.72 -8.72
CA ALA A 358 23.47 -35.73 -9.17
C ALA A 358 22.46 -35.95 -8.02
N GLU A 359 22.73 -36.86 -7.10
CA GLU A 359 21.88 -37.16 -5.94
C GLU A 359 21.84 -35.97 -4.95
N ALA A 360 22.96 -35.27 -4.78
CA ALA A 360 22.99 -34.05 -3.97
C ALA A 360 22.14 -32.94 -4.60
N ARG A 361 22.24 -32.76 -5.93
CA ARG A 361 21.42 -31.78 -6.64
C ARG A 361 19.93 -32.10 -6.57
N ARG A 362 19.55 -33.36 -6.79
CA ARG A 362 18.15 -33.81 -6.67
C ARG A 362 17.59 -33.51 -5.28
N ARG A 363 18.34 -33.78 -4.21
CA ARG A 363 17.91 -33.44 -2.84
C ARG A 363 17.69 -31.94 -2.64
N ILE A 364 18.62 -31.10 -3.12
CA ILE A 364 18.45 -29.64 -3.08
C ILE A 364 17.20 -29.20 -3.87
N PHE A 365 16.95 -29.85 -5.00
CA PHE A 365 15.77 -29.56 -5.82
C PHE A 365 14.47 -29.93 -5.10
N GLU A 366 14.39 -31.09 -4.46
CA GLU A 366 13.22 -31.48 -3.66
C GLU A 366 13.01 -30.55 -2.46
N ASP A 367 14.08 -30.20 -1.75
CA ASP A 367 14.02 -29.22 -0.65
C ASP A 367 13.46 -27.87 -1.16
N MET A 368 13.84 -27.47 -2.38
CA MET A 368 13.37 -26.25 -3.03
C MET A 368 11.89 -26.33 -3.45
N LEU A 369 11.43 -27.45 -3.98
CA LEU A 369 10.00 -27.65 -4.31
C LEU A 369 9.14 -27.61 -3.05
N ALA A 370 9.59 -28.24 -1.95
CA ALA A 370 8.90 -28.22 -0.66
C ALA A 370 8.85 -26.82 -0.04
N ALA A 371 9.87 -25.99 -0.31
CA ALA A 371 9.97 -24.61 0.14
C ALA A 371 9.11 -23.63 -0.66
N SER A 372 8.68 -24.02 -1.86
CA SER A 372 7.90 -23.19 -2.74
C SER A 372 6.54 -22.91 -2.12
N ARG A 373 6.02 -21.71 -2.36
CA ARG A 373 4.63 -21.38 -2.03
C ARG A 373 3.62 -22.17 -2.86
N PHE A 374 4.08 -22.84 -3.92
CA PHE A 374 3.28 -23.67 -4.80
C PHE A 374 3.48 -25.18 -4.53
N SER A 375 3.97 -25.55 -3.35
CA SER A 375 4.33 -26.95 -3.04
C SER A 375 3.15 -27.91 -3.27
N ASP A 376 1.93 -27.53 -2.91
CA ASP A 376 0.71 -28.32 -3.12
C ASP A 376 0.36 -28.47 -4.60
N GLU A 377 0.44 -27.37 -5.38
CA GLU A 377 0.19 -27.40 -6.83
C GLU A 377 1.27 -28.20 -7.57
N LEU A 378 2.53 -28.09 -7.15
CA LEU A 378 3.66 -28.87 -7.70
C LEU A 378 3.48 -30.36 -7.40
N ALA A 379 3.06 -30.71 -6.19
CA ALA A 379 2.76 -32.11 -5.84
C ALA A 379 1.61 -32.66 -6.70
N THR A 380 0.57 -31.85 -6.92
CA THR A 380 -0.54 -32.19 -7.81
C THR A 380 -0.04 -32.46 -9.23
N LEU A 381 0.71 -31.51 -9.82
CA LEU A 381 1.31 -31.67 -11.16
C LEU A 381 2.17 -32.93 -11.27
N ARG A 382 2.94 -33.24 -10.22
CA ARG A 382 3.82 -34.42 -10.22
C ARG A 382 3.02 -35.72 -10.23
N SER A 383 1.90 -35.76 -9.52
CA SER A 383 1.03 -36.96 -9.43
C SER A 383 0.25 -37.24 -10.71
N THR A 384 -0.04 -36.19 -11.49
CA THR A 384 -0.82 -36.26 -12.73
C THR A 384 0.08 -36.26 -13.97
N SER A 385 1.38 -36.04 -13.82
CA SER A 385 2.31 -36.19 -14.94
C SER A 385 2.34 -37.65 -15.41
N PRO A 386 2.25 -37.89 -16.72
CA PRO A 386 2.40 -39.23 -17.24
C PRO A 386 3.74 -39.77 -16.77
N LEU A 387 3.72 -40.96 -16.17
CA LEU A 387 4.91 -41.79 -16.06
C LEU A 387 5.31 -42.10 -17.51
N GLU A 388 6.17 -41.28 -18.09
CA GLU A 388 6.86 -41.66 -19.31
C GLU A 388 7.86 -42.75 -18.92
N ASP A 389 7.51 -43.99 -19.28
CA ASP A 389 8.39 -45.17 -19.22
C ASP A 389 9.64 -45.01 -20.08
#